data_AF-A0A0M3J8N9-F1
#
_entry.id   AF-A0A0M3J8N9-F1
#
_cell.length_a   1.000
_cell.length_b   1.000
_cell.length_c   1.000
_cell.angle_alpha   90.00
_cell.angle_beta   90.00
_cell.angle_gamma   90.00
#
_symmetry.space_group_name_H-M   'P 1'
#
loop_
_entity.id
_entity.type
_entity.pdbx_description
1 polymer ?
#
loop_
_entity_poly.entity_id
_entity_poly.type
_entity_poly.pdbx_seq_one_letter_code
_entity_poly.pdbx_strand_id
1 'polypeptide(L)'
;MRQLDNQSIIDGIDVSIEIPRLDGGPLLWDIIHRMEHKVLCSDPLHTEHSVCRWMKHLKYFAYSAHDNTLQSLLATFDARKRLYPSGGIPQFAAAMAIELWRTPSNDFTVKVHGIVFL
;
A
#
# COMPACT_ATOMS: atom_id res chain seq x y z
N MET A 1 7.34 -32.22 -6.35
CA MET A 1 7.21 -30.91 -7.04
C MET A 1 6.09 -31.02 -8.06
N ARG A 2 4.92 -30.42 -7.79
CA ARG A 2 3.87 -30.26 -8.82
C ARG A 2 4.01 -28.87 -9.41
N GLN A 3 4.15 -28.84 -10.72
CA GLN A 3 4.13 -27.66 -11.58
C GLN A 3 2.72 -27.05 -11.48
N LEU A 4 2.59 -25.80 -11.02
CA LEU A 4 1.32 -25.10 -10.80
C LEU A 4 1.07 -24.02 -11.87
N ASP A 5 1.62 -24.20 -13.07
CA ASP A 5 1.57 -23.19 -14.12
C ASP A 5 0.36 -23.44 -15.03
N ASN A 6 -0.86 -23.51 -14.44
CA ASN A 6 -2.14 -23.31 -15.14
C ASN A 6 -3.39 -23.23 -14.21
N GLN A 7 -3.23 -23.01 -12.90
CA GLN A 7 -4.33 -23.09 -11.92
C GLN A 7 -4.92 -21.74 -11.48
N SER A 8 -4.46 -20.61 -12.01
CA SER A 8 -4.94 -19.28 -11.59
C SER A 8 -6.08 -18.72 -12.45
N ILE A 9 -6.40 -19.33 -13.59
CA ILE A 9 -7.47 -18.85 -14.47
C ILE A 9 -8.72 -19.70 -14.24
N ILE A 10 -9.80 -19.07 -13.74
CA ILE A 10 -11.11 -19.70 -13.51
C ILE A 10 -12.14 -18.89 -14.30
N ASP A 11 -12.88 -19.54 -15.21
CA ASP A 11 -13.88 -18.89 -16.06
C ASP A 11 -13.37 -17.65 -16.84
N GLY A 12 -12.10 -17.70 -17.27
CA GLY A 12 -11.44 -16.60 -17.98
C GLY A 12 -10.95 -15.46 -17.08
N ILE A 13 -11.08 -15.59 -15.76
CA ILE A 13 -10.61 -14.63 -14.75
C ILE A 13 -9.31 -15.13 -14.14
N ASP A 14 -8.26 -14.33 -14.19
CA ASP A 14 -7.01 -14.62 -13.47
C ASP A 14 -7.15 -14.23 -11.99
N VAL A 15 -7.49 -15.22 -11.16
CA VAL A 15 -7.70 -15.02 -9.73
C VAL A 15 -6.41 -14.66 -8.98
N SER A 16 -5.24 -14.88 -9.58
CA SER A 16 -3.98 -14.44 -8.99
C SER A 16 -3.82 -12.91 -8.99
N ILE A 17 -4.54 -12.23 -9.87
CA ILE A 17 -4.58 -10.76 -9.99
C ILE A 17 -5.81 -10.20 -9.29
N GLU A 18 -6.99 -10.78 -9.55
CA GLU A 18 -8.25 -10.20 -9.10
C GLU A 18 -8.46 -10.34 -7.58
N ILE A 19 -8.01 -11.43 -6.94
CA ILE A 19 -8.14 -11.58 -5.48
C ILE A 19 -7.32 -10.50 -4.74
N PRO A 20 -6.01 -10.32 -4.99
CA PRO A 20 -5.24 -9.22 -4.38
C PRO A 20 -5.82 -7.83 -4.63
N ARG A 21 -6.41 -7.62 -5.81
CA ARG A 21 -7.04 -6.35 -6.19
C ARG A 21 -8.31 -6.09 -5.39
N LEU A 22 -9.17 -7.09 -5.21
CA LEU A 22 -10.39 -6.98 -4.42
C LEU A 22 -10.08 -6.82 -2.92
N ASP A 23 -9.15 -7.61 -2.39
CA ASP A 23 -8.87 -7.64 -0.96
C ASP A 23 -8.03 -6.44 -0.48
N GLY A 24 -6.96 -6.10 -1.19
CA GLY A 24 -6.02 -5.04 -0.78
C GLY A 24 -6.17 -3.72 -1.54
N GLY A 25 -6.84 -3.74 -2.70
CA GLY A 25 -7.01 -2.56 -3.55
C GLY A 25 -7.72 -1.39 -2.89
N PRO A 26 -8.82 -1.58 -2.13
CA PRO A 26 -9.50 -0.47 -1.45
C PRO A 26 -8.59 0.27 -0.45
N LEU A 27 -7.78 -0.46 0.32
CA LEU A 27 -6.83 0.13 1.26
C LEU A 27 -5.71 0.86 0.52
N LEU A 28 -5.15 0.25 -0.53
CA LEU A 28 -4.14 0.90 -1.37
C LEU A 28 -4.69 2.20 -1.99
N TRP A 29 -5.94 2.18 -2.46
CA TRP A 29 -6.58 3.35 -3.06
C TRP A 29 -6.76 4.50 -2.06
N ASP A 30 -7.17 4.20 -0.82
CA ASP A 30 -7.26 5.21 0.24
C ASP A 30 -5.89 5.81 0.57
N ILE A 31 -4.83 5.00 0.61
CA ILE A 31 -3.45 5.46 0.81
C ILE A 31 -3.02 6.39 -0.33
N ILE A 32 -3.27 6.01 -1.59
CA ILE A 32 -2.96 6.83 -2.77
C ILE A 32 -3.71 8.16 -2.70
N HIS A 33 -5.03 8.14 -2.46
CA HIS A 33 -5.84 9.35 -2.35
C HIS A 33 -5.33 10.31 -1.27
N ARG A 34 -4.89 9.78 -0.12
CA ARG A 34 -4.29 10.60 0.94
C ARG A 34 -2.97 11.24 0.51
N MET A 35 -2.13 10.50 -0.20
CA MET A 35 -0.87 11.02 -0.73
C MET A 35 -1.13 12.11 -1.78
N GLU A 36 -2.07 11.89 -2.69
CA GLU A 36 -2.48 12.88 -3.70
C GLU A 36 -3.02 14.15 -3.05
N HIS A 37 -3.89 14.04 -2.05
CA HIS A 37 -4.34 15.19 -1.26
C HIS A 37 -3.18 15.90 -0.55
N LYS A 38 -2.18 15.16 -0.04
CA LYS A 38 -1.01 15.76 0.59
C LYS A 38 -0.15 16.54 -0.40
N VAL A 39 0.03 16.00 -1.61
CA VAL A 39 0.72 16.66 -2.73
C VAL A 39 -0.04 17.92 -3.13
N LEU A 40 -1.35 17.81 -3.38
CA LEU A 40 -2.21 18.95 -3.74
C LEU A 40 -2.09 20.08 -2.71
N CYS A 41 -2.22 19.76 -1.43
CA CYS A 41 -2.17 20.74 -0.35
C CYS A 41 -0.75 21.24 -0.01
N SER A 42 0.28 20.74 -0.71
CA SER A 42 1.63 21.28 -0.61
C SER A 42 1.88 22.45 -1.57
N ASP A 43 1.02 22.62 -2.57
CA ASP A 43 1.04 23.73 -3.49
C ASP A 43 0.33 24.96 -2.88
N PRO A 44 1.02 26.13 -2.78
CA PRO A 44 0.42 27.37 -2.30
C PRO A 44 -0.84 27.80 -3.06
N LEU A 45 -1.02 27.40 -4.32
CA LEU A 45 -2.19 27.74 -5.14
C LEU A 45 -3.47 27.05 -4.66
N HIS A 46 -3.35 25.98 -3.88
CA HIS A 46 -4.48 25.13 -3.46
C HIS A 46 -4.81 25.24 -1.96
N THR A 47 -4.30 26.26 -1.26
CA THR A 47 -4.49 26.39 0.21
C THR A 47 -5.94 26.58 0.65
N GLU A 48 -6.79 27.12 -0.22
CA GLU A 48 -8.20 27.40 0.07
C GLU A 48 -9.10 26.15 -0.06
N HIS A 49 -8.57 25.03 -0.55
CA HIS A 49 -9.36 23.80 -0.66
C HIS A 49 -9.72 23.25 0.73
N SER A 50 -10.97 22.85 0.93
CA SER A 50 -11.49 22.46 2.26
C SER A 50 -10.72 21.32 2.92
N VAL A 51 -10.20 20.39 2.11
CA VAL A 51 -9.33 19.26 2.49
C VAL A 51 -7.97 19.74 3.03
N CYS A 52 -7.44 20.85 2.51
CA CYS A 52 -6.12 21.34 2.87
C CYS A 52 -6.04 21.93 4.28
N ARG A 53 -7.18 22.32 4.86
CA ARG A 53 -7.27 22.80 6.26
C ARG A 53 -6.63 21.85 7.27
N TRP A 54 -6.79 20.54 7.08
CA TRP A 54 -6.23 19.53 7.98
C TRP A 54 -5.07 18.78 7.33
N MET A 55 -5.15 18.50 6.03
CA MET A 55 -4.14 17.71 5.32
C MET A 55 -2.76 18.36 5.33
N LYS A 56 -2.68 19.70 5.30
CA LYS A 56 -1.41 20.44 5.36
C LYS A 56 -0.59 20.11 6.62
N HIS A 57 -1.26 19.99 7.76
CA HIS A 57 -0.62 19.77 9.06
C HIS A 57 -0.36 18.29 9.38
N LEU A 58 -1.05 17.37 8.72
CA LEU A 58 -0.90 15.94 8.95
C LEU A 58 0.52 15.46 8.56
N LYS A 59 1.22 14.78 9.48
CA LYS A 59 2.57 14.25 9.25
C LYS A 59 2.59 12.75 8.98
N TYR A 60 1.70 12.01 9.63
CA TYR A 60 1.52 10.58 9.46
C TYR A 60 0.05 10.23 9.60
N PHE A 61 -0.35 9.12 8.98
CA PHE A 61 -1.65 8.51 9.14
C PHE A 61 -1.43 7.02 9.44
N ALA A 62 -2.12 6.49 10.44
CA ALA A 62 -1.93 5.12 10.90
C ALA A 62 -3.24 4.33 10.78
N TYR A 63 -3.12 3.11 10.26
CA TYR A 63 -4.21 2.14 10.23
C TYR A 63 -3.92 1.07 11.28
N SER A 64 -4.88 0.81 12.17
CA SER A 64 -4.86 -0.39 13.00
C SER A 64 -5.53 -1.50 12.20
N ALA A 65 -4.84 -2.62 12.00
CA ALA A 65 -5.28 -3.69 11.12
C ALA A 65 -4.85 -5.06 11.63
N HIS A 66 -5.33 -6.10 10.95
CA HIS A 66 -4.97 -7.48 11.21
C HIS A 66 -3.90 -7.96 10.22
N ASP A 67 -3.26 -9.08 10.55
CA ASP A 67 -2.29 -9.81 9.72
C ASP A 67 -2.79 -10.06 8.29
N ASN A 68 -4.05 -10.45 8.14
CA ASN A 68 -4.71 -10.65 6.84
C ASN A 68 -4.73 -9.36 6.00
N THR A 69 -4.91 -8.19 6.62
CA THR A 69 -4.99 -6.90 5.95
C THR A 69 -3.62 -6.53 5.39
N LEU A 70 -2.56 -6.73 6.19
CA LEU A 70 -1.18 -6.56 5.74
C LEU A 70 -0.86 -7.56 4.63
N GLN A 71 -1.28 -8.82 4.76
CA GLN A 71 -1.04 -9.83 3.74
C GLN A 71 -1.70 -9.49 2.41
N SER A 72 -2.94 -9.01 2.42
CA SER A 72 -3.66 -8.57 1.23
C SER A 72 -3.01 -7.36 0.59
N LEU A 73 -2.61 -6.35 1.38
CA LEU A 73 -1.91 -5.18 0.87
C LEU A 73 -0.54 -5.55 0.24
N LEU A 74 0.21 -6.46 0.86
CA LEU A 74 1.46 -6.99 0.29
C LEU A 74 1.24 -7.78 -1.00
N ALA A 75 0.09 -8.42 -1.14
CA ALA A 75 -0.31 -9.09 -2.37
C ALA A 75 -0.54 -8.09 -3.50
N THR A 76 -1.20 -6.97 -3.21
CA THR A 76 -1.46 -5.91 -4.18
C THR A 76 -0.16 -5.28 -4.70
N PHE A 77 0.90 -5.26 -3.88
CA PHE A 77 2.23 -4.81 -4.29
C PHE A 77 3.07 -5.87 -5.01
N ASP A 78 2.57 -7.09 -5.19
CA ASP A 78 3.34 -8.27 -5.61
C ASP A 78 4.62 -8.48 -4.76
N ALA A 79 4.58 -8.04 -3.50
CA ALA A 79 5.74 -8.01 -2.60
C ALA A 79 5.80 -9.22 -1.67
N ARG A 80 4.76 -10.08 -1.64
CA ARG A 80 4.69 -11.24 -0.74
C ARG A 80 5.92 -12.13 -0.84
N LYS A 81 6.31 -12.54 -2.05
CA LYS A 81 7.45 -13.45 -2.26
C LYS A 81 8.79 -12.82 -1.85
N ARG A 82 8.90 -11.49 -1.91
CA ARG A 82 10.11 -10.76 -1.53
C ARG A 82 10.26 -10.63 -0.02
N LEU A 83 9.15 -10.42 0.70
CA LEU A 83 9.17 -10.21 2.15
C LEU A 83 9.02 -11.52 2.95
N TYR A 84 8.36 -12.53 2.39
CA TYR A 84 8.16 -13.84 3.01
C TYR A 84 8.62 -14.97 2.06
N PRO A 85 9.93 -15.07 1.76
CA PRO A 85 10.46 -15.99 0.76
C PRO A 85 10.27 -17.48 1.12
N SER A 86 10.22 -17.81 2.42
CA SER A 86 9.99 -19.16 2.92
C SER A 86 8.50 -19.50 3.08
N GLY A 87 7.60 -18.62 2.63
CA GLY A 87 6.20 -18.65 3.04
C GLY A 87 6.01 -18.09 4.45
N GLY A 88 4.78 -17.69 4.77
CA GLY A 88 4.43 -17.11 6.07
C GLY A 88 3.39 -16.01 5.97
N ILE A 89 3.01 -15.50 7.14
CA ILE A 89 2.09 -14.38 7.31
C ILE A 89 2.78 -13.31 8.17
N PRO A 90 2.33 -12.04 8.11
CA PRO A 90 2.78 -11.01 9.04
C PRO A 90 2.66 -11.48 10.49
N GLN A 91 3.78 -11.43 11.22
CA GLN A 91 3.84 -11.88 12.61
C GLN A 91 3.25 -10.83 13.58
N PHE A 92 3.20 -11.18 14.87
CA PHE A 92 2.71 -10.28 15.89
C PHE A 92 3.40 -8.91 15.83
N ALA A 93 2.61 -7.84 15.90
CA ALA A 93 3.05 -6.45 15.77
C ALA A 93 3.73 -6.07 14.43
N ALA A 94 3.64 -6.90 13.38
CA ALA A 94 4.10 -6.53 12.05
C ALA A 94 3.43 -5.23 11.57
N ALA A 95 4.21 -4.38 10.91
CA ALA A 95 3.76 -3.08 10.43
C ALA A 95 4.31 -2.80 9.04
N MET A 96 3.68 -1.86 8.35
CA MET A 96 4.18 -1.31 7.08
C MET A 96 4.20 0.21 7.17
N ALA A 97 5.29 0.80 6.70
CA ALA A 97 5.40 2.24 6.54
C ALA A 97 5.48 2.57 5.05
N ILE A 98 4.61 3.48 4.61
CA ILE A 98 4.58 3.96 3.23
C ILE A 98 4.80 5.47 3.31
N GLU A 99 5.92 5.91 2.72
CA GLU A 99 6.44 7.26 2.89
C GLU A 99 6.35 8.03 1.58
N LEU A 100 5.78 9.23 1.63
CA LEU A 100 5.80 10.19 0.53
C LEU A 100 6.98 11.15 0.72
N TRP A 101 7.93 11.12 -0.21
CA TRP A 101 9.15 11.91 -0.18
C TRP A 101 9.11 13.00 -1.26
N ARG A 102 9.56 14.20 -0.90
CA ARG A 102 9.86 15.27 -1.85
C ARG A 102 11.36 15.29 -2.14
N THR A 103 11.74 15.16 -3.40
CA THR A 103 13.14 15.20 -3.82
C THR A 103 13.67 16.64 -3.86
N PRO A 104 15.01 16.84 -3.92
CA PRO A 104 15.59 18.17 -4.14
C PRO A 104 15.17 18.80 -5.47
N SER A 105 14.82 17.99 -6.48
CA SER A 105 14.28 18.44 -7.77
C SER A 105 12.81 18.86 -7.73
N ASN A 106 12.19 18.85 -6.54
CA ASN A 106 10.78 19.17 -6.31
C ASN A 106 9.78 18.08 -6.76
N ASP A 107 10.26 16.88 -7.10
CA ASP A 107 9.44 15.74 -7.48
C ASP A 107 8.95 14.95 -6.26
N PHE A 108 7.88 14.17 -6.43
CA PHE A 108 7.36 13.28 -5.40
C PHE A 108 7.71 11.83 -5.69
N THR A 109 8.15 11.11 -4.66
CA THR A 109 8.49 9.69 -4.73
C THR A 109 7.86 8.95 -3.55
N VAL A 110 7.53 7.67 -3.74
CA VAL A 110 6.95 6.82 -2.69
C VAL A 110 7.95 5.73 -2.33
N LYS A 111 8.17 5.54 -1.03
CA LYS A 111 8.97 4.43 -0.48
C LYS A 111 8.09 3.55 0.38
N VAL A 112 8.28 2.24 0.26
CA VAL A 112 7.53 1.23 1.04
C VAL A 112 8.50 0.43 1.88
N HIS A 113 8.25 0.38 3.18
CA HIS A 113 9.04 -0.34 4.17
C HIS A 113 8.14 -1.39 4.84
N GLY A 114 8.50 -2.66 4.72
CA GLY A 114 7.94 -3.72 5.55
C GLY A 114 8.70 -3.79 6.87
N ILE A 115 8.01 -3.56 7.99
CA ILE A 115 8.57 -3.74 9.33
C ILE A 115 8.11 -5.11 9.81
N VAL A 116 8.98 -6.10 9.60
CA VAL A 116 8.78 -7.46 10.08
C VAL A 116 9.55 -7.58 11.40
N PHE A 117 8.82 -7.74 12.51
CA PHE A 117 9.43 -8.16 13.77
C PHE A 117 9.63 -9.68 13.67
N LEU A 118 10.89 -10.11 13.74
CA LEU A 118 11.31 -11.52 13.77
C LEU A 118 11.28 -12.07 15.19
#